data_AF-A0A6N2WKY2-F1
#
_entry.id   AF-A0A6N2WKY2-F1
#
_cell.length_a   1.000
_cell.length_b   1.000
_cell.length_c   1.000
_cell.angle_alpha   90.00
_cell.angle_beta   90.00
_cell.angle_gamma   90.00
#
_symmetry.space_group_name_H-M   'P 1'
#
loop_
_entity.id
_entity.type
_entity.pdbx_description
1 polymer ?
#
loop_
_entity_poly.entity_id
_entity_poly.type
_entity_poly.pdbx_seq_one_letter_code
_entity_poly.pdbx_strand_id
1 'polypeptide(L)'
;MIGLLMAWVVVGTEGIPIPYSPRMDDGITVVLLCCFFLSAYVLSRSRKFLLQLVKDFLLHRERTSIFATSTAADMRYLLLLILQTCILAGVCIFNYFNDIQPELVRHVSPGLLLGIYIGVCLFYLCLKWMLYSFLGWIFFDESVTTLWLESYSTLLYYLGFALFPFALFVVYFDLSLQLTIIIGLILAFFAKILMLYKWLKLFCNNLYGGLLLIVYFCALEIMPCFVLYQGVMQLNSYLIIKF
;
A
#
# COMPACT_ATOMS: atom_id res chain seq x y z
N MET A 1 -35.13 -25.04 48.96
CA MET A 1 -33.73 -25.42 48.62
C MET A 1 -33.49 -25.72 47.14
N ILE A 2 -34.51 -26.09 46.34
CA ILE A 2 -34.36 -26.37 44.89
C ILE A 2 -34.47 -25.12 44.00
N GLY A 3 -35.23 -24.10 44.42
CA GLY A 3 -35.38 -22.85 43.63
C GLY A 3 -34.12 -22.00 43.52
N LEU A 4 -33.16 -22.15 44.44
CA LEU A 4 -31.90 -21.39 44.42
C LEU A 4 -30.89 -21.99 43.41
N LEU A 5 -30.94 -23.30 43.16
CA LEU A 5 -30.11 -23.98 42.15
C LEU A 5 -30.57 -23.65 40.73
N MET A 6 -31.87 -23.43 40.51
CA MET A 6 -32.41 -23.02 39.20
C MET A 6 -32.02 -21.58 38.83
N ALA A 7 -31.77 -20.71 39.81
CA ALA A 7 -31.32 -19.34 39.55
C ALA A 7 -29.90 -19.28 38.97
N TRP A 8 -29.02 -20.23 39.35
CA TRP A 8 -27.65 -20.33 38.80
C TRP A 8 -27.60 -20.94 37.39
N VAL A 9 -28.62 -21.69 36.99
CA VAL A 9 -28.69 -22.32 35.65
C VAL A 9 -29.27 -21.35 34.59
N VAL A 10 -30.05 -20.35 35.02
CA VAL A 10 -30.69 -19.37 34.11
C VAL A 10 -29.77 -18.17 33.81
N VAL A 11 -28.74 -17.93 34.61
CA VAL A 11 -27.69 -16.96 34.28
C VAL A 11 -26.72 -17.65 33.32
N GLY A 12 -27.06 -17.65 32.03
CA GLY A 12 -26.13 -18.03 30.98
C GLY A 12 -24.83 -17.26 31.18
N THR A 13 -23.73 -17.99 31.39
CA THR A 13 -22.40 -17.38 31.49
C THR A 13 -22.16 -16.55 30.23
N GLU A 14 -21.98 -15.24 30.39
CA GLU A 14 -21.61 -14.38 29.28
C GLU A 14 -20.38 -14.99 28.59
N GLY A 15 -20.55 -15.42 27.34
CA GLY A 15 -19.48 -16.07 26.59
C GLY A 15 -18.32 -15.10 26.46
N ILE A 16 -17.11 -15.56 26.79
CA ILE A 16 -15.90 -14.76 26.57
C ILE A 16 -15.79 -14.54 25.05
N PRO A 17 -15.77 -13.29 24.56
CA PRO A 17 -15.68 -13.04 23.13
C PRO A 17 -14.35 -13.58 22.60
N ILE A 18 -14.42 -14.47 21.61
CA ILE A 18 -13.25 -15.02 20.94
C ILE A 18 -12.47 -13.85 20.34
N PRO A 19 -11.15 -13.73 20.60
CA PRO A 19 -10.35 -12.67 20.00
C PRO A 19 -10.41 -12.79 18.48
N TYR A 20 -10.73 -11.68 17.81
CA TYR A 20 -10.84 -11.66 16.36
C TYR A 20 -9.48 -11.94 15.73
N SER A 21 -9.41 -12.97 14.88
CA SER A 21 -8.21 -13.34 14.15
C SER A 21 -8.41 -13.07 12.65
N PRO A 22 -7.56 -12.26 12.00
CA PRO A 22 -7.64 -11.98 10.56
C PRO A 22 -7.62 -13.22 9.66
N ARG A 23 -7.07 -14.35 10.16
CA ARG A 23 -6.98 -15.62 9.43
C ARG A 23 -8.31 -16.32 9.24
N MET A 24 -9.19 -16.13 10.21
CA MET A 24 -10.49 -16.79 10.27
C MET A 24 -11.58 -15.92 9.64
N ASP A 25 -11.21 -14.73 9.14
CA ASP A 25 -12.14 -13.84 8.48
C ASP A 25 -12.26 -14.21 6.98
N ASP A 26 -13.45 -14.68 6.62
CA ASP A 26 -13.80 -15.03 5.24
C ASP A 26 -13.66 -13.82 4.30
N GLY A 27 -13.95 -12.61 4.78
CA GLY A 27 -13.82 -11.37 4.02
C GLY A 27 -12.38 -11.07 3.64
N ILE A 28 -11.44 -11.21 4.58
CA ILE A 28 -10.00 -11.04 4.31
C ILE A 28 -9.52 -12.10 3.32
N THR A 29 -9.96 -13.35 3.50
CA THR A 29 -9.61 -14.45 2.60
C THR A 29 -10.12 -14.20 1.17
N VAL A 30 -11.37 -13.75 1.01
CA VAL A 30 -11.95 -13.40 -0.31
C VAL A 30 -11.18 -12.24 -0.95
N VAL A 31 -10.82 -11.22 -0.19
CA VAL A 31 -10.04 -10.07 -0.68
C VAL A 31 -8.65 -10.53 -1.17
N LEU A 32 -7.94 -11.33 -0.38
CA LEU A 32 -6.61 -11.86 -0.74
C LEU A 32 -6.67 -12.78 -1.97
N LEU A 33 -7.71 -13.61 -2.06
CA LEU A 33 -7.95 -14.50 -3.20
C LEU A 33 -8.28 -13.70 -4.47
N CYS A 34 -9.06 -12.62 -4.37
CA CYS A 34 -9.27 -11.69 -5.48
C CYS A 34 -7.96 -11.04 -5.93
N CYS A 35 -7.13 -10.56 -4.98
CA CYS A 35 -5.80 -10.04 -5.27
C CYS A 35 -4.89 -11.08 -5.95
N PHE A 36 -4.94 -12.34 -5.53
CA PHE A 36 -4.19 -13.43 -6.16
C PHE A 36 -4.58 -13.60 -7.63
N PHE A 37 -5.88 -13.67 -7.94
CA PHE A 37 -6.34 -13.78 -9.32
C PHE A 37 -5.97 -12.58 -10.18
N LEU A 38 -6.06 -11.35 -9.63
CA LEU A 38 -5.65 -10.14 -10.32
C LEU A 38 -4.15 -10.16 -10.64
N SER A 39 -3.30 -10.49 -9.67
CA SER A 39 -1.86 -10.63 -9.88
C SER A 39 -1.51 -11.74 -10.85
N ALA A 40 -2.14 -12.91 -10.75
CA ALA A 40 -1.92 -14.02 -11.66
C ALA A 40 -2.34 -13.67 -13.09
N TYR A 41 -3.49 -13.00 -13.24
CA TYR A 41 -4.00 -12.53 -14.53
C TYR A 41 -3.02 -11.54 -15.18
N VAL A 42 -2.57 -10.53 -14.43
CA VAL A 42 -1.61 -9.57 -14.97
C VAL A 42 -0.26 -10.21 -15.25
N LEU A 43 0.28 -11.03 -14.34
CA LEU A 43 1.52 -11.75 -14.55
C LEU A 43 1.45 -12.69 -15.77
N SER A 44 0.30 -13.31 -16.06
CA SER A 44 0.14 -14.18 -17.24
C SER A 44 0.27 -13.42 -18.57
N ARG A 45 -0.19 -12.15 -18.59
CA ARG A 45 -0.20 -11.30 -19.79
C ARG A 45 1.04 -10.43 -19.92
N SER A 46 1.65 -10.02 -18.81
CA SER A 46 2.73 -9.01 -18.78
C SER A 46 4.14 -9.58 -18.69
N ARG A 47 4.38 -10.91 -18.71
CA ARG A 47 5.74 -11.50 -18.50
C ARG A 47 6.85 -10.86 -19.35
N LYS A 48 6.59 -10.60 -20.63
CA LYS A 48 7.55 -9.95 -21.53
C LYS A 48 7.71 -8.46 -21.22
N PHE A 49 6.60 -7.80 -20.89
CA PHE A 49 6.56 -6.41 -20.45
C PHE A 49 7.33 -6.19 -19.15
N LEU A 50 7.20 -7.07 -18.14
CA LEU A 50 7.94 -6.96 -16.88
C LEU A 50 9.45 -7.08 -17.07
N LEU A 51 9.89 -8.00 -17.93
CA LEU A 51 11.30 -8.19 -18.23
C LEU A 51 11.87 -7.01 -19.02
N GLN A 52 11.09 -6.41 -19.93
CA GLN A 52 11.48 -5.18 -20.61
C GLN A 52 11.52 -4.01 -19.64
N LEU A 53 10.54 -3.88 -18.75
CA LEU A 53 10.43 -2.78 -17.79
C LEU A 53 11.54 -2.80 -16.71
N VAL A 54 11.96 -3.98 -16.23
CA VAL A 54 13.16 -4.11 -15.36
C VAL A 54 14.41 -3.68 -16.11
N LYS A 55 14.56 -4.11 -17.37
CA LYS A 55 15.71 -3.73 -18.20
C LYS A 55 15.72 -2.23 -18.48
N ASP A 56 14.57 -1.62 -18.73
CA ASP A 56 14.40 -0.19 -18.99
C ASP A 56 14.53 0.67 -17.71
N PHE A 57 14.29 0.09 -16.53
CA PHE A 57 14.55 0.76 -15.25
C PHE A 57 16.06 0.81 -14.95
N LEU A 58 16.78 -0.29 -15.22
CA LEU A 58 18.23 -0.43 -14.98
C LEU A 58 19.09 0.24 -16.07
N LEU A 59 18.86 -0.10 -17.34
CA LEU A 59 19.59 0.47 -18.47
C LEU A 59 19.00 1.83 -18.83
N HIS A 60 19.86 2.83 -18.86
CA HIS A 60 19.51 4.20 -19.22
C HIS A 60 18.77 4.22 -20.57
N ARG A 61 17.54 4.74 -20.59
CA ARG A 61 16.79 5.03 -21.83
C ARG A 61 17.50 6.17 -22.56
N GLU A 62 18.57 5.86 -23.27
CA GLU A 62 19.15 6.70 -24.31
C GLU A 62 18.72 6.13 -25.66
N ARG A 63 17.41 6.21 -25.93
CA ARG A 63 16.81 6.40 -27.26
C ARG A 63 15.30 6.27 -27.15
N THR A 64 14.65 7.35 -27.55
CA THR A 64 13.30 7.43 -28.08
C THR A 64 13.09 6.33 -29.13
N SER A 65 12.45 5.20 -28.78
CA SER A 65 11.71 4.45 -29.79
C SER A 65 10.33 5.09 -29.89
N ILE A 66 10.14 5.77 -31.01
CA ILE A 66 8.89 6.42 -31.46
C ILE A 66 7.83 5.36 -31.85
N PHE A 67 8.07 4.08 -31.52
CA PHE A 67 7.23 2.91 -31.82
C PHE A 67 6.90 2.05 -30.59
N ALA A 68 7.19 2.52 -29.37
CA ALA A 68 6.51 1.98 -28.20
C ALA A 68 5.17 2.70 -28.05
N THR A 69 4.24 2.42 -28.96
CA THR A 69 2.82 2.77 -28.77
C THR A 69 2.38 2.10 -27.48
N SER A 70 2.41 2.86 -26.40
CA SER A 70 1.85 2.50 -25.10
C SER A 70 0.40 2.15 -25.34
N THR A 71 0.14 0.84 -25.46
CA THR A 71 -1.15 0.34 -25.93
C THR A 71 -2.10 0.51 -24.76
N ALA A 72 -3.29 1.07 -24.96
CA ALA A 72 -4.27 1.34 -23.91
C ALA A 72 -4.59 0.14 -22.98
N ALA A 73 -4.23 -1.08 -23.36
CA ALA A 73 -4.24 -2.26 -22.52
C ALA A 73 -3.22 -2.22 -21.37
N ASP A 74 -1.99 -1.76 -21.60
CA ASP A 74 -0.91 -1.69 -20.60
C ASP A 74 -1.27 -0.73 -19.45
N MET A 75 -1.94 0.38 -19.79
CA MET A 75 -2.47 1.34 -18.81
C MET A 75 -3.57 0.74 -17.92
N ARG A 76 -4.44 -0.12 -18.46
CA ARG A 76 -5.50 -0.77 -17.69
C ARG A 76 -4.95 -1.76 -16.68
N TYR A 77 -3.96 -2.56 -17.08
CA TYR A 77 -3.31 -3.51 -16.17
C TYR A 77 -2.55 -2.77 -15.06
N LEU A 78 -1.91 -1.65 -15.39
CA LEU A 78 -1.23 -0.82 -14.42
C LEU A 78 -2.20 -0.23 -13.39
N LEU A 79 -3.33 0.31 -13.81
CA LEU A 79 -4.35 0.86 -12.89
C LEU A 79 -4.96 -0.21 -11.98
N LEU A 80 -5.28 -1.40 -12.52
CA LEU A 80 -5.76 -2.53 -11.72
C LEU A 80 -4.76 -2.93 -10.64
N LEU A 81 -3.46 -2.84 -10.93
CA LEU A 81 -2.44 -3.18 -9.94
C LEU A 81 -2.19 -2.07 -8.93
N ILE A 82 -2.31 -0.79 -9.32
CA ILE A 82 -2.33 0.31 -8.36
C ILE A 82 -3.44 0.08 -7.33
N LEU A 83 -4.64 -0.25 -7.80
CA LEU A 83 -5.76 -0.59 -6.93
C LEU A 83 -5.43 -1.79 -6.04
N GLN A 84 -4.82 -2.85 -6.61
CA GLN A 84 -4.38 -4.01 -5.84
C GLN A 84 -3.36 -3.63 -4.74
N THR A 85 -2.41 -2.74 -5.03
CA THR A 85 -1.42 -2.29 -4.04
C THR A 85 -2.07 -1.59 -2.86
N CYS A 86 -3.13 -0.81 -3.11
CA CYS A 86 -3.89 -0.13 -2.06
C CYS A 86 -4.65 -1.12 -1.19
N ILE A 87 -5.25 -2.13 -1.81
CA ILE A 87 -5.96 -3.20 -1.09
C ILE A 87 -4.99 -3.96 -0.20
N LEU A 88 -3.84 -4.39 -0.73
CA LEU A 88 -2.83 -5.12 0.04
C LEU A 88 -2.22 -4.28 1.15
N ALA A 89 -1.91 -3.01 0.88
CA ALA A 89 -1.42 -2.08 1.91
C ALA A 89 -2.46 -1.89 3.03
N GLY A 90 -3.74 -1.76 2.67
CA GLY A 90 -4.86 -1.69 3.62
C GLY A 90 -4.96 -2.94 4.49
N VAL A 91 -4.80 -4.14 3.91
CA VAL A 91 -4.77 -5.42 4.66
C VAL A 91 -3.59 -5.47 5.63
N CYS A 92 -2.39 -5.05 5.20
CA CYS A 92 -1.22 -4.99 6.09
C CYS A 92 -1.41 -3.99 7.24
N ILE A 93 -1.96 -2.81 6.96
CA ILE A 93 -2.27 -1.80 7.97
C ILE A 93 -3.32 -2.33 8.96
N PHE A 94 -4.37 -2.96 8.46
CA PHE A 94 -5.41 -3.58 9.28
C PHE A 94 -4.83 -4.64 10.23
N ASN A 95 -4.00 -5.54 9.70
CA ASN A 95 -3.36 -6.58 10.50
C ASN A 95 -2.42 -5.98 11.57
N TYR A 96 -1.61 -4.99 11.19
CA TYR A 96 -0.76 -4.25 12.13
C TYR A 96 -1.54 -3.63 13.29
N PHE A 97 -2.67 -2.97 13.01
CA PHE A 97 -3.47 -2.35 14.06
C PHE A 97 -4.25 -3.34 14.90
N ASN A 98 -4.65 -4.49 14.33
CA ASN A 98 -5.25 -5.56 15.10
C ASN A 98 -4.27 -6.11 16.16
N ASP A 99 -2.99 -6.28 15.80
CA ASP A 99 -1.98 -6.78 16.73
C ASP A 99 -1.61 -5.77 17.83
N ILE A 100 -1.63 -4.46 17.55
CA ILE A 100 -1.31 -3.42 18.55
C ILE A 100 -2.52 -3.05 19.42
N GLN A 101 -3.70 -2.93 18.80
CA GLN A 101 -4.92 -2.45 19.44
C GLN A 101 -6.11 -3.35 19.09
N PRO A 102 -6.21 -4.55 19.70
CA PRO A 102 -7.30 -5.48 19.42
C PRO A 102 -8.70 -4.94 19.83
N GLU A 103 -8.74 -3.89 20.66
CA GLU A 103 -9.96 -3.18 21.05
C GLU A 103 -10.66 -2.51 19.86
N LEU A 104 -9.90 -2.08 18.85
CA LEU A 104 -10.43 -1.36 17.69
C LEU A 104 -11.41 -2.21 16.88
N VAL A 105 -11.12 -3.52 16.77
CA VAL A 105 -11.96 -4.49 16.04
C VAL A 105 -13.16 -4.96 16.88
N ARG A 106 -13.15 -4.72 18.20
CA ARG A 106 -14.30 -5.00 19.06
C ARG A 106 -15.37 -3.93 18.97
N HIS A 107 -14.98 -2.67 18.72
CA HIS A 107 -15.91 -1.54 18.62
C HIS A 107 -16.41 -1.30 17.20
N VAL A 108 -15.55 -1.51 16.20
CA VAL A 108 -15.88 -1.27 14.79
C VAL A 108 -15.89 -2.58 14.01
N SER A 109 -16.88 -2.75 13.11
CA SER A 109 -16.96 -3.94 12.27
C SER A 109 -15.70 -4.11 11.41
N PRO A 110 -15.09 -5.32 11.35
CA PRO A 110 -13.81 -5.54 10.65
C PRO A 110 -13.82 -5.10 9.18
N GLY A 111 -14.92 -5.36 8.47
CA GLY A 111 -15.06 -5.00 7.06
C GLY A 111 -15.12 -3.49 6.81
N LEU A 112 -15.74 -2.72 7.72
CA LEU A 112 -15.78 -1.26 7.63
C LEU A 112 -14.40 -0.67 7.93
N LEU A 113 -13.71 -1.21 8.94
CA LEU A 113 -12.35 -0.79 9.28
C LEU A 113 -11.36 -1.07 8.13
N LEU A 114 -11.44 -2.25 7.51
CA LEU A 114 -10.66 -2.58 6.32
C LEU A 114 -10.96 -1.61 5.16
N GLY A 115 -12.24 -1.33 4.91
CA GLY A 115 -12.67 -0.38 3.88
C GLY A 115 -12.11 1.03 4.10
N ILE A 116 -12.08 1.51 5.34
CA ILE A 116 -11.47 2.80 5.70
C ILE A 116 -9.98 2.79 5.38
N TYR A 117 -9.22 1.77 5.78
CA TYR A 117 -7.78 1.73 5.51
C TYR A 117 -7.47 1.67 4.00
N ILE A 118 -8.23 0.89 3.23
CA ILE A 118 -8.10 0.87 1.77
C ILE A 118 -8.41 2.27 1.18
N GLY A 119 -9.47 2.92 1.68
CA GLY A 119 -9.84 4.27 1.28
C GLY A 119 -8.74 5.31 1.58
N VAL A 120 -8.09 5.23 2.75
CA VAL A 120 -6.96 6.09 3.12
C VAL A 120 -5.77 5.86 2.18
N CYS A 121 -5.45 4.61 1.86
CA CYS A 121 -4.39 4.29 0.89
C CYS A 121 -4.68 4.86 -0.50
N LEU A 122 -5.92 4.72 -0.98
CA LEU A 122 -6.35 5.27 -2.28
C LEU A 122 -6.29 6.79 -2.30
N PHE A 123 -6.80 7.43 -1.25
CA PHE A 123 -6.77 8.88 -1.11
C PHE A 123 -5.33 9.41 -1.10
N TYR A 124 -4.43 8.75 -0.38
CA TYR A 124 -3.02 9.10 -0.38
C TYR A 124 -2.38 9.01 -1.76
N LEU A 125 -2.59 7.90 -2.49
CA LEU A 125 -2.04 7.79 -3.84
C LEU A 125 -2.61 8.83 -4.79
N CYS A 126 -3.90 9.13 -4.68
CA CYS A 126 -4.55 10.17 -5.49
C CYS A 126 -3.94 11.55 -5.20
N LEU A 127 -3.84 11.94 -3.92
CA LEU A 127 -3.19 13.20 -3.53
C LEU A 127 -1.75 13.28 -4.02
N LYS A 128 -1.00 12.18 -3.89
CA LYS A 128 0.39 12.12 -4.32
C LYS A 128 0.53 12.28 -5.83
N TRP A 129 -0.34 11.63 -6.61
CA TRP A 129 -0.40 11.82 -8.05
C TRP A 129 -0.69 13.28 -8.40
N MET A 130 -1.68 13.90 -7.75
CA MET A 130 -2.05 15.29 -7.99
C MET A 130 -0.90 16.25 -7.66
N LEU A 131 -0.21 16.05 -6.54
CA LEU A 131 0.96 16.85 -6.17
C LEU A 131 2.08 16.71 -7.20
N TYR A 132 2.37 15.49 -7.66
CA TYR A 132 3.37 15.28 -8.72
C TYR A 132 2.99 15.94 -10.04
N SER A 133 1.72 15.86 -10.43
CA SER A 133 1.22 16.50 -11.64
C SER A 133 1.30 18.03 -11.54
N PHE A 134 0.90 18.59 -10.40
CA PHE A 134 0.90 20.04 -10.16
C PHE A 134 2.31 20.62 -10.14
N LEU A 135 3.23 19.96 -9.43
CA LEU A 135 4.61 20.42 -9.34
C LEU A 135 5.38 20.18 -10.63
N GLY A 136 5.08 19.09 -11.35
CA GLY A 136 5.55 18.87 -12.70
C GLY A 136 5.16 20.00 -13.65
N TRP A 137 3.92 20.48 -13.56
CA TRP A 137 3.44 21.60 -14.36
C TRP A 137 4.11 22.95 -14.04
N ILE A 138 4.50 23.19 -12.78
CA ILE A 138 5.11 24.46 -12.35
C ILE A 138 6.64 24.49 -12.57
N PHE A 139 7.33 23.40 -12.26
CA PHE A 139 8.80 23.39 -12.17
C PHE A 139 9.50 22.71 -13.34
N PHE A 140 8.81 21.84 -14.10
CA PHE A 140 9.45 20.93 -15.05
C PHE A 140 8.72 20.88 -16.40
N ASP A 141 9.39 20.32 -17.41
CA ASP A 141 8.76 20.09 -18.71
C ASP A 141 7.72 18.95 -18.64
N GLU A 142 6.69 19.04 -19.48
CA GLU A 142 5.61 18.04 -19.57
C GLU A 142 6.15 16.63 -19.91
N SER A 143 7.15 16.54 -20.79
CA SER A 143 7.78 15.27 -21.19
C SER A 143 8.53 14.58 -20.05
N VAL A 144 9.18 15.36 -19.19
CA VAL A 144 9.94 14.86 -18.03
C VAL A 144 8.98 14.43 -16.92
N THR A 145 7.93 15.21 -16.69
CA THR A 145 6.86 14.90 -15.72
C THR A 145 6.09 13.63 -16.07
N THR A 146 5.71 13.47 -17.35
CA THR A 146 5.01 12.27 -17.82
C THR A 146 5.88 11.01 -17.72
N LEU A 147 7.17 11.11 -18.07
CA LEU A 147 8.15 10.02 -17.90
C LEU A 147 8.36 9.65 -16.42
N TRP A 148 8.38 10.64 -15.54
CA TRP A 148 8.45 10.42 -14.09
C TRP A 148 7.21 9.68 -13.58
N LEU A 149 6.01 10.11 -13.98
CA LEU A 149 4.75 9.50 -13.55
C LEU A 149 4.61 8.05 -14.03
N GLU A 150 5.07 7.75 -15.26
CA GLU A 150 5.15 6.38 -15.80
C GLU A 150 6.14 5.52 -15.00
N SER A 151 7.32 6.07 -14.68
CA SER A 151 8.35 5.39 -13.86
C SER A 151 7.88 5.17 -12.41
N TYR A 152 7.16 6.14 -11.83
CA TYR A 152 6.59 6.04 -10.50
C TYR A 152 5.51 4.95 -10.43
N SER A 153 4.62 4.93 -11.42
CA SER A 153 3.59 3.89 -11.54
C SER A 153 4.19 2.49 -11.70
N THR A 154 5.31 2.39 -12.43
CA THR A 154 6.11 1.17 -12.56
C THR A 154 6.73 0.72 -11.23
N LEU A 155 7.27 1.66 -10.43
CA LEU A 155 7.79 1.34 -9.11
C LEU A 155 6.68 0.88 -8.16
N LEU A 156 5.51 1.52 -8.23
CA LEU A 156 4.34 1.11 -7.47
C LEU A 156 3.85 -0.30 -7.86
N TYR A 157 3.93 -0.63 -9.16
CA TYR A 157 3.69 -1.98 -9.66
C TYR A 157 4.59 -3.03 -8.98
N TYR A 158 5.91 -2.80 -8.94
CA TYR A 158 6.85 -3.74 -8.31
C TYR A 158 6.63 -3.84 -6.81
N LEU A 159 6.33 -2.71 -6.16
CA LEU A 159 5.99 -2.68 -4.75
C LEU A 159 4.76 -3.54 -4.48
N GLY A 160 3.68 -3.41 -5.26
CA GLY A 160 2.47 -4.22 -5.14
C GLY A 160 2.71 -5.71 -5.28
N PHE A 161 3.52 -6.09 -6.28
CA PHE A 161 3.89 -7.48 -6.50
C PHE A 161 4.71 -8.04 -5.33
N ALA A 162 5.61 -7.26 -4.72
CA ALA A 162 6.37 -7.65 -3.54
C ALA A 162 5.50 -7.66 -2.26
N LEU A 163 4.53 -6.76 -2.16
CA LEU A 163 3.60 -6.64 -1.03
C LEU A 163 2.63 -7.81 -0.98
N PHE A 164 2.31 -8.42 -2.12
CA PHE A 164 1.39 -9.56 -2.21
C PHE A 164 1.84 -10.79 -1.39
N PRO A 165 3.02 -11.40 -1.65
CA PRO A 165 3.49 -12.52 -0.83
C PRO A 165 3.71 -12.08 0.63
N PHE A 166 4.16 -10.85 0.86
CA PHE A 166 4.33 -10.32 2.21
C PHE A 166 3.01 -10.28 2.99
N ALA A 167 1.92 -9.78 2.39
CA ALA A 167 0.59 -9.76 3.02
C ALA A 167 0.07 -11.17 3.32
N LEU A 168 0.31 -12.15 2.43
CA LEU A 168 -0.03 -13.55 2.69
C LEU A 168 0.75 -14.11 3.90
N PHE A 169 2.05 -13.83 3.98
CA PHE A 169 2.85 -14.23 5.14
C PHE A 169 2.31 -13.60 6.42
N VAL A 170 2.11 -12.28 6.44
CA VAL A 170 1.61 -11.56 7.61
C VAL A 170 0.27 -12.10 8.10
N VAL A 171 -0.69 -12.32 7.20
CA VAL A 171 -2.03 -12.80 7.60
C VAL A 171 -2.01 -14.27 8.04
N TYR A 172 -1.38 -15.18 7.28
CA TYR A 172 -1.50 -16.62 7.52
C TYR A 172 -0.38 -17.25 8.36
N PHE A 173 0.85 -16.71 8.33
CA PHE A 173 2.02 -17.35 8.95
C PHE A 173 2.39 -16.85 10.37
N ASP A 174 1.65 -15.89 10.91
CA ASP A 174 1.80 -15.38 12.30
C ASP A 174 3.17 -14.81 12.55
N LEU A 175 3.62 -14.03 11.58
CA LEU A 175 4.86 -13.30 11.75
C LEU A 175 4.72 -12.41 12.97
N SER A 176 5.70 -12.49 13.87
CA SER A 176 5.75 -11.60 15.01
C SER A 176 5.69 -10.15 14.54
N LEU A 177 4.96 -9.31 15.28
CA LEU A 177 4.78 -7.89 14.97
C LEU A 177 6.11 -7.18 14.70
N GLN A 178 7.16 -7.52 15.47
CA GLN A 178 8.52 -7.01 15.25
C GLN A 178 9.06 -7.36 13.87
N LEU A 179 8.92 -8.62 13.44
CA LEU A 179 9.42 -9.08 12.15
C LEU A 179 8.61 -8.47 10.99
N THR A 180 7.30 -8.35 11.14
CA THR A 180 6.42 -7.64 10.20
C THR A 180 6.84 -6.18 10.03
N ILE A 181 7.13 -5.46 11.11
CA ILE A 181 7.64 -4.08 11.06
C ILE A 181 9.00 -4.03 10.35
N ILE A 182 9.93 -4.92 10.70
CA ILE A 182 11.29 -4.91 10.13
C ILE A 182 11.24 -5.13 8.61
N ILE A 183 10.51 -6.17 8.15
CA ILE A 183 10.38 -6.44 6.71
C ILE A 183 9.64 -5.30 6.00
N GLY A 184 8.56 -4.78 6.60
CA GLY A 184 7.82 -3.64 6.06
C GLY A 184 8.68 -2.39 5.90
N LEU A 185 9.52 -2.07 6.89
CA LEU A 185 10.45 -0.95 6.84
C LEU A 185 11.55 -1.17 5.79
N ILE A 186 12.13 -2.37 5.68
CA ILE A 186 13.12 -2.70 4.64
C ILE A 186 12.51 -2.51 3.25
N LEU A 187 11.29 -3.03 3.03
CA LEU A 187 10.58 -2.90 1.76
C LEU A 187 10.30 -1.43 1.42
N ALA A 188 9.81 -0.66 2.40
CA ALA A 188 9.54 0.77 2.22
C ALA A 188 10.83 1.56 1.94
N PHE A 189 11.90 1.29 2.67
CA PHE A 189 13.20 1.92 2.49
C PHE A 189 13.78 1.64 1.10
N PHE A 190 13.74 0.38 0.66
CA PHE A 190 14.19 0.01 -0.68
C PHE A 190 13.39 0.71 -1.77
N ALA A 191 12.06 0.78 -1.64
CA ALA A 191 11.20 1.50 -2.58
C ALA A 191 11.55 3.00 -2.66
N LYS A 192 11.86 3.64 -1.52
CA LYS A 192 12.28 5.05 -1.44
C LYS A 192 13.63 5.29 -2.08
N ILE A 193 14.60 4.39 -1.88
CA ILE A 193 15.91 4.47 -2.55
C ILE A 193 15.74 4.36 -4.07
N LEU A 194 14.93 3.41 -4.55
CA LEU A 194 14.70 3.26 -5.99
C LEU A 194 14.03 4.50 -6.60
N MET A 195 13.08 5.10 -5.89
CA MET A 195 12.49 6.38 -6.27
C MET A 195 13.54 7.49 -6.33
N LEU A 196 14.34 7.65 -5.28
CA LEU A 196 15.41 8.66 -5.21
C LEU A 196 16.44 8.49 -6.35
N TYR A 197 16.85 7.25 -6.62
CA TYR A 197 17.78 6.93 -7.70
C TYR A 197 17.23 7.37 -9.07
N LYS A 198 15.98 6.98 -9.37
CA LYS A 198 15.35 7.35 -10.64
C LYS A 198 15.21 8.85 -10.75
N TRP A 199 14.90 9.52 -9.64
CA TRP A 199 14.75 10.96 -9.59
C TRP A 199 16.06 11.70 -9.86
N LEU A 200 17.12 11.35 -9.14
CA LEU A 200 18.46 11.92 -9.35
C LEU A 200 18.88 11.75 -10.82
N LYS A 201 18.63 10.59 -11.40
CA LYS A 201 18.97 10.31 -12.80
C LYS A 201 18.19 11.15 -13.82
N LEU A 202 16.98 11.58 -13.49
CA LEU A 202 16.05 12.23 -14.43
C LEU A 202 16.14 13.76 -14.40
N PHE A 203 16.58 14.33 -13.27
CA PHE A 203 16.56 15.77 -13.02
C PHE A 203 17.91 16.37 -12.59
N CYS A 204 18.93 15.56 -12.31
CA CYS A 204 20.25 16.07 -11.93
C CYS A 204 21.09 16.43 -13.17
N ASN A 205 20.90 17.64 -13.69
CA ASN A 205 21.79 18.22 -14.71
C ASN A 205 22.90 19.10 -14.13
N ASN A 206 22.75 19.60 -12.89
CA ASN A 206 23.70 20.52 -12.26
C ASN A 206 23.68 20.39 -10.72
N LEU A 207 24.78 20.68 -10.04
CA LEU A 207 24.94 20.50 -8.58
C LEU A 207 23.89 21.29 -7.76
N TYR A 208 23.57 22.51 -8.18
CA TYR A 208 22.51 23.33 -7.54
C TYR A 208 21.11 22.73 -7.71
N GLY A 209 20.82 22.12 -8.87
CA GLY A 209 19.56 21.42 -9.12
C GLY A 209 19.42 20.17 -8.25
N GLY A 210 20.53 19.47 -7.98
CA GLY A 210 20.55 18.30 -7.10
C GLY A 210 20.14 18.61 -5.66
N LEU A 211 20.55 19.75 -5.10
CA LEU A 211 20.15 20.16 -3.74
C LEU A 211 18.66 20.47 -3.65
N LEU A 212 18.11 21.20 -4.63
CA LEU A 212 16.67 21.49 -4.71
C LEU A 212 15.86 20.18 -4.81
N LEU A 213 16.40 19.21 -5.56
CA LEU A 213 15.80 17.88 -5.72
C LEU A 213 15.67 17.12 -4.40
N ILE A 214 16.71 17.15 -3.57
CA ILE A 214 16.73 16.46 -2.28
C ILE A 214 15.68 17.07 -1.35
N VAL A 215 15.59 18.40 -1.29
CA VAL A 215 14.57 19.10 -0.49
C VAL A 215 13.17 18.71 -0.94
N TYR A 216 12.95 18.67 -2.25
CA TYR A 216 11.66 18.30 -2.83
C TYR A 216 11.33 16.81 -2.57
N PHE A 217 12.31 15.91 -2.64
CA PHE A 217 12.13 14.50 -2.25
C PHE A 217 11.69 14.38 -0.80
N CYS A 218 12.34 15.10 0.13
CA CYS A 218 11.94 15.10 1.53
C CYS A 218 10.52 15.64 1.72
N ALA A 219 10.15 16.70 1.01
CA ALA A 219 8.84 17.33 1.10
C ALA A 219 7.69 16.45 0.56
N LEU A 220 7.93 15.63 -0.47
CA LEU A 220 6.87 14.83 -1.10
C LEU A 220 6.90 13.34 -0.78
N GLU A 221 8.06 12.79 -0.45
CA GLU A 221 8.19 11.37 -0.15
C GLU A 221 8.28 11.10 1.35
N ILE A 222 9.00 11.92 2.11
CA ILE A 222 9.23 11.66 3.53
C ILE A 222 8.11 12.28 4.38
N MET A 223 7.84 13.57 4.21
CA MET A 223 6.82 14.28 4.99
C MET A 223 5.42 13.66 4.87
N PRO A 224 4.90 13.31 3.67
CA PRO A 224 3.57 12.73 3.54
C PRO A 224 3.46 11.34 4.18
N CYS A 225 4.55 10.58 4.27
CA CYS A 225 4.57 9.31 4.99
C CYS A 225 4.39 9.52 6.51
N PHE A 226 5.05 10.51 7.10
CA PHE A 226 4.87 10.85 8.52
C PHE A 226 3.46 11.37 8.81
N VAL A 227 2.96 12.27 7.94
CA VAL A 227 1.60 12.82 8.06
C VAL A 227 0.56 11.70 7.96
N LEU A 228 0.73 10.75 7.03
CA LEU A 228 -0.15 9.59 6.94
C LEU A 228 -0.15 8.75 8.21
N TYR A 229 1.03 8.41 8.74
CA TYR A 229 1.14 7.59 9.93
C TYR A 229 0.42 8.25 11.12
N GLN A 230 0.67 9.54 11.35
CA GLN A 230 -0.02 10.30 12.40
C GLN A 230 -1.53 10.40 12.14
N GLY A 231 -1.94 10.63 10.88
CA GLY A 231 -3.33 10.71 10.49
C GLY A 231 -4.10 9.41 10.75
N VAL A 232 -3.50 8.26 10.45
CA VAL A 232 -4.12 6.95 10.75
C VAL A 232 -4.21 6.71 12.25
N MET A 233 -3.18 7.05 13.03
CA MET A 233 -3.22 6.94 14.50
C MET A 233 -4.34 7.78 15.11
N GLN A 234 -4.52 9.02 14.63
CA GLN A 234 -5.60 9.91 15.09
C GLN A 234 -6.97 9.40 14.66
N LEU A 235 -7.08 8.88 13.43
CA LEU A 235 -8.32 8.29 12.92
C LEU A 235 -8.74 7.09 13.77
N ASN A 236 -7.79 6.21 14.12
CA ASN A 236 -8.05 5.06 14.98
C ASN A 236 -8.52 5.50 16.38
N SER A 237 -7.87 6.50 16.96
CA SER A 237 -8.29 7.07 18.25
C SER A 237 -9.72 7.64 18.19
N TYR A 238 -10.06 8.33 17.11
CA TYR A 238 -11.41 8.86 16.89
C TYR A 238 -12.46 7.76 16.73
N LEU A 239 -12.13 6.66 16.02
CA LEU A 239 -13.02 5.52 15.85
C LEU A 239 -13.34 4.84 17.18
N ILE A 240 -12.36 4.70 18.09
CA ILE A 240 -12.56 4.15 19.45
C ILE A 240 -13.50 5.02 20.28
N ILE A 241 -13.43 6.34 20.14
CA ILE A 241 -14.23 7.27 20.97
C ILE A 241 -15.69 7.30 20.49
N LYS A 242 -15.92 7.15 19.18
CA LYS A 242 -17.23 7.38 18.56
C LYS A 242 -18.12 6.14 18.51
N PHE A 243 -17.52 4.95 18.49
CA PHE A 243 -18.20 3.65 18.40
C PHE A 243 -17.89 2.83 19.65
#